data_AF-A0A5K0UWI3-F1
#
_entry.id   AF-A0A5K0UWI3-F1
#
_cell.length_a   1.000
_cell.length_b   1.000
_cell.length_c   1.000
_cell.angle_alpha   90.00
_cell.angle_beta   90.00
_cell.angle_gamma   90.00
#
_symmetry.space_group_name_H-M   'P 1'
#
loop_
_entity.id
_entity.type
_entity.pdbx_description
1 polymer ?
#
loop_
_entity_poly.entity_id
_entity_poly.type
_entity_poly.pdbx_seq_one_letter_code
_entity_poly.pdbx_strand_id
1 'polypeptide(L)'
;DCSALLAYVEPSKSSVGYLLEMAQREVVADAVNASVLALNPNLKDSRGCLHSVLEKLLRQLTAASLERRALDGGQGEVFDLHRVLH
;
A
#
# COMPACT_ATOMS: atom_id res chain seq x y z
N ASP A 1 3.47 6.77 24.75
CA ASP A 1 2.24 6.36 25.45
C ASP A 1 1.21 7.47 25.30
N CYS A 2 0.14 7.26 24.53
CA CYS A 2 -0.89 8.28 24.28
C CYS A 2 -1.79 8.51 25.50
N SER A 3 -1.71 7.65 26.52
CA SER A 3 -2.44 7.83 27.79
C SER A 3 -2.04 9.12 28.51
N ALA A 4 -0.84 9.66 28.24
CA ALA A 4 -0.38 10.94 28.77
C ALA A 4 -1.29 12.13 28.39
N LEU A 5 -2.10 12.02 27.32
CA LEU A 5 -3.09 13.02 26.95
C LEU A 5 -4.19 13.17 28.02
N LEU A 6 -4.51 12.10 28.76
CA LEU A 6 -5.56 12.09 29.77
C LEU A 6 -5.15 12.82 31.07
N ALA A 7 -3.85 13.01 31.29
CA ALA A 7 -3.32 13.67 32.48
C ALA A 7 -3.29 15.21 32.37
N TYR A 8 -3.53 15.77 31.17
CA TYR A 8 -3.46 17.21 30.91
C TYR A 8 -4.86 17.82 30.80
N VAL A 9 -5.08 18.96 31.45
CA VAL A 9 -6.30 19.77 31.28
C VAL A 9 -6.45 20.26 29.83
N GLU A 10 -5.33 20.60 29.20
CA GLU A 10 -5.24 20.90 27.77
C GLU A 10 -4.34 19.86 27.09
N PRO A 11 -4.93 18.82 26.46
CA PRO A 11 -4.18 17.68 25.91
C PRO A 11 -3.13 18.05 24.85
N SER A 12 -3.29 19.15 24.13
CA SER A 12 -2.31 19.64 23.15
C SER A 12 -0.99 20.10 23.76
N LYS A 13 -0.96 20.41 25.06
CA LYS A 13 0.27 20.74 25.81
C LYS A 13 1.03 19.52 26.33
N SER A 14 0.51 18.32 26.10
CA SER A 14 1.19 17.08 26.46
C SER A 14 2.48 16.89 25.65
N SER A 15 3.42 16.10 26.16
CA SER A 15 4.61 15.66 25.40
C SER A 15 4.27 14.88 24.13
N VAL A 16 3.04 14.37 24.03
CA VAL A 16 2.48 13.71 22.85
C VAL A 16 1.36 14.52 22.18
N GLY A 17 1.29 15.83 22.44
CA GLY A 17 0.27 16.73 21.90
C GLY A 17 0.25 16.81 20.37
N TYR A 18 1.40 16.56 19.72
CA TYR A 18 1.53 16.47 18.26
C TYR A 18 0.60 15.43 17.63
N LEU A 19 0.18 14.40 18.39
CA LEU A 19 -0.81 13.41 17.93
C LEU A 19 -2.20 14.01 17.67
N LEU A 20 -2.49 15.19 18.21
CA LEU A 20 -3.77 15.86 18.06
C LEU A 20 -3.82 16.82 16.87
N GLU A 21 -2.68 17.04 16.19
CA GLU A 21 -2.59 17.91 15.02
C GLU A 21 -3.41 17.38 13.84
N MET A 22 -3.86 18.28 12.97
CA MET A 22 -4.68 17.93 11.79
C MET A 22 -4.00 16.88 10.91
N ALA A 23 -2.69 17.02 10.67
CA ALA A 23 -1.92 16.06 9.86
C ALA A 23 -1.97 14.64 10.44
N GLN A 24 -1.85 14.48 11.77
CA GLN A 24 -1.94 13.16 12.40
C GLN A 24 -3.37 12.60 12.36
N ARG A 25 -4.38 13.47 12.49
CA ARG A 25 -5.79 13.03 12.36
C ARG A 25 -6.11 12.53 10.95
N GLU A 26 -5.58 13.18 9.92
CA GLU A 26 -5.74 12.76 8.53
C GLU A 26 -5.10 11.40 8.29
N VAL A 27 -3.84 11.21 8.73
CA VAL A 27 -3.15 9.91 8.62
C VAL A 27 -3.90 8.79 9.35
N VAL A 28 -4.43 9.06 10.55
CA VAL A 28 -5.23 8.08 11.29
C VAL A 28 -6.55 7.80 10.58
N ALA A 29 -7.21 8.83 10.03
CA ALA A 29 -8.45 8.67 9.27
C ALA A 29 -8.23 7.79 8.04
N ASP A 30 -7.15 7.98 7.30
CA ASP A 30 -6.79 7.15 6.15
C ASP A 30 -6.53 5.69 6.55
N ALA A 31 -5.78 5.47 7.64
CA ALA A 31 -5.50 4.13 8.16
C ALA A 31 -6.78 3.40 8.61
N VAL A 32 -7.69 4.11 9.28
CA VAL A 32 -9.00 3.58 9.70
C VAL A 32 -9.87 3.28 8.48
N ASN A 33 -9.95 4.19 7.51
CA ASN A 33 -10.70 3.99 6.28
C ASN A 33 -10.22 2.74 5.52
N ALA A 34 -8.90 2.59 5.36
CA ALA A 34 -8.30 1.41 4.74
C ALA A 34 -8.63 0.12 5.51
N SER A 35 -8.61 0.17 6.85
CA SER A 35 -8.95 -0.98 7.69
C SER A 35 -10.43 -1.36 7.57
N VAL A 36 -11.34 -0.40 7.63
CA VAL A 36 -12.79 -0.64 7.45
C VAL A 36 -13.09 -1.23 6.08
N LEU A 37 -12.43 -0.72 5.03
CA LEU A 37 -12.53 -1.29 3.69
C LEU A 37 -11.98 -2.72 3.66
N ALA A 38 -10.83 -3.01 4.27
CA ALA A 38 -10.25 -4.36 4.30
C ALA A 38 -11.14 -5.40 5.03
N LEU A 39 -11.83 -4.96 6.08
CA LEU A 39 -12.70 -5.80 6.92
C LEU A 39 -14.13 -5.94 6.39
N ASN A 40 -14.50 -5.29 5.29
CA ASN A 40 -15.85 -5.33 4.75
C ASN A 40 -16.21 -6.76 4.27
N PRO A 41 -17.16 -7.46 4.93
CA PRO A 41 -17.49 -8.85 4.60
C PRO A 41 -18.26 -8.98 3.27
N ASN A 42 -18.79 -7.87 2.73
CA ASN A 42 -19.42 -7.82 1.41
C ASN A 42 -18.39 -7.62 0.29
N LEU A 43 -17.16 -7.20 0.61
CA LEU A 43 -16.01 -7.35 -0.27
C LEU A 43 -15.50 -8.79 -0.18
N LYS A 44 -16.29 -9.73 -0.71
CA LYS A 44 -16.00 -11.17 -0.68
C LYS A 44 -14.69 -11.62 -1.34
N ASP A 45 -13.81 -10.71 -1.77
CA ASP A 45 -12.52 -11.06 -2.40
C ASP A 45 -11.41 -10.02 -2.21
N SER A 46 -11.35 -9.28 -1.10
CA SER A 46 -10.24 -8.31 -0.90
C SER A 46 -8.87 -8.97 -0.64
N ARG A 47 -8.82 -10.25 -0.24
CA ARG A 47 -7.57 -11.03 -0.29
C ARG A 47 -7.17 -11.46 -1.71
N GLY A 48 -8.10 -11.39 -2.67
CA GLY A 48 -7.84 -11.52 -4.11
C GLY A 48 -7.59 -10.18 -4.83
N CYS A 49 -7.95 -9.06 -4.19
CA CYS A 49 -7.74 -7.69 -4.66
C CYS A 49 -6.28 -7.22 -4.54
N LEU A 50 -5.45 -7.92 -3.75
CA LEU A 50 -4.05 -7.57 -3.57
C LEU A 50 -3.20 -7.71 -4.83
N HIS A 51 -3.68 -8.38 -5.89
CA HIS A 51 -3.17 -8.21 -7.25
C HIS A 51 -4.34 -7.92 -8.20
N SER A 52 -4.44 -6.67 -8.66
CA SER A 52 -5.36 -6.33 -9.75
C SER A 52 -5.16 -7.30 -10.92
N VAL A 53 -6.21 -7.54 -11.73
CA VAL A 53 -6.07 -8.35 -12.96
C VAL A 53 -4.90 -7.82 -13.81
N LEU A 54 -4.72 -6.51 -13.82
CA LEU A 54 -3.58 -5.84 -14.43
C LEU A 54 -2.25 -6.27 -13.80
N GLU A 55 -2.10 -6.28 -12.48
CA GLU A 55 -0.87 -6.74 -11.83
C GLU A 55 -0.57 -8.21 -12.15
N LYS A 56 -1.59 -9.08 -12.16
CA LYS A 56 -1.41 -10.50 -12.54
C LYS A 56 -0.92 -10.63 -13.98
N LEU A 57 -1.51 -9.88 -14.90
CA LEU A 57 -1.09 -9.84 -16.30
C LEU A 57 0.32 -9.30 -16.45
N LEU A 58 0.69 -8.24 -15.72
CA LEU A 58 2.04 -7.68 -15.73
C LEU A 58 3.06 -8.68 -15.21
N ARG A 59 2.77 -9.39 -14.11
CA ARG A 59 3.65 -10.44 -13.59
C ARG A 59 3.84 -11.59 -14.58
N GLN A 60 2.76 -12.03 -15.23
CA GLN A 60 2.82 -13.07 -16.26
C GLN A 60 3.65 -12.62 -17.47
N LEU A 61 3.43 -11.40 -17.95
CA LEU A 61 4.18 -10.82 -19.05
C LEU A 61 5.67 -10.72 -18.74
N THR A 62 6.02 -10.22 -17.54
CA THR A 62 7.40 -10.15 -17.07
C THR A 62 8.04 -11.54 -17.01
N ALA A 63 7.36 -12.53 -16.43
CA ALA A 63 7.86 -13.90 -16.33
C ALA A 63 8.09 -14.55 -17.71
N ALA A 64 7.11 -14.43 -18.62
CA ALA A 64 7.22 -14.97 -19.97
C ALA A 64 8.35 -14.30 -20.78
N SER A 65 8.55 -12.99 -20.60
CA SER A 65 9.63 -12.26 -21.27
C SER A 65 11.02 -12.73 -20.80
N LEU A 66 11.18 -13.01 -19.51
CA LEU A 66 12.41 -13.53 -18.90
C LEU A 66 12.72 -14.94 -19.38
N GLU A 67 11.71 -15.82 -19.42
CA GLU A 67 11.87 -17.19 -19.87
C GLU A 67 12.29 -17.24 -21.35
N ARG A 68 11.63 -16.45 -22.20
CA ARG A 68 12.02 -16.33 -23.61
C ARG A 68 13.47 -15.85 -23.76
N ARG A 69 13.87 -14.83 -23.00
CA ARG A 69 15.26 -14.34 -23.00
C ARG A 69 16.25 -15.41 -22.54
N ALA A 70 15.88 -16.24 -21.57
CA ALA A 70 16.72 -17.35 -21.13
C ALA A 70 16.92 -18.40 -22.23
N LEU A 71 15.87 -18.72 -22.99
CA LEU A 71 15.93 -19.60 -24.15
C LEU A 71 16.80 -19.02 -25.28
N ASP A 72 16.74 -17.70 -25.47
CA ASP A 72 17.53 -16.97 -26.46
C ASP A 72 18.97 -16.65 -25.97
N GLY A 73 19.48 -17.35 -24.95
CA GLY A 73 20.86 -17.18 -24.46
C GLY A 73 21.13 -15.81 -23.84
N GLY A 74 20.11 -15.16 -23.29
CA GLY A 74 20.21 -13.83 -22.70
C GLY A 74 20.04 -12.68 -23.70
N GLN A 75 19.68 -12.96 -24.95
CA GLN A 75 19.50 -11.94 -25.98
C GLN A 75 18.05 -11.44 -26.05
N GLY A 76 17.86 -10.19 -26.49
CA GLY A 76 16.56 -9.55 -26.62
C GLY A 76 16.26 -8.49 -25.57
N GLU A 77 15.15 -7.77 -25.77
CA GLU A 77 14.73 -6.67 -24.90
C GLU A 77 14.21 -7.16 -23.55
N VAL A 78 14.62 -6.46 -22.49
CA VAL A 78 14.08 -6.65 -21.14
C VAL A 78 12.77 -5.89 -21.02
N PHE A 79 11.71 -6.58 -20.61
CA PHE A 79 10.49 -5.93 -20.19
C PHE A 79 10.72 -5.29 -18.82
N ASP A 80 10.82 -3.97 -18.80
CA ASP A 80 10.93 -3.16 -17.60
C ASP A 80 9.72 -2.23 -17.51
N LEU A 81 8.84 -2.52 -16.55
CA LEU A 81 7.62 -1.75 -16.34
C LEU A 81 7.92 -0.29 -15.98
N HIS A 82 8.97 -0.03 -15.22
CA HIS A 82 9.32 1.32 -14.79
C HIS A 82 9.75 2.19 -15.98
N ARG A 83 10.39 1.58 -16.98
CA ARG A 83 10.80 2.26 -18.22
C ARG A 83 9.62 2.56 -19.16
N VAL A 84 8.50 1.84 -19.06
CA VAL A 84 7.34 2.02 -19.94
C VAL A 84 6.37 3.09 -19.40
N LEU A 85 6.37 3.31 -18.09
CA LEU A 85 5.45 4.24 -17.41
C LEU A 85 6.04 5.65 -17.22
N HIS A 86 7.28 5.89 -17.65
CA HIS A 86 8.02 7.15 -17.55
C HIS A 86 8.65 7.51 -18.89
#